data_AF-A0AB73MG76-F1
#
_entry.id   AF-A0AB73MG76-F1
#
_cell.length_a   1.000
_cell.length_b   1.000
_cell.length_c   1.000
_cell.angle_alpha   90.00
_cell.angle_beta   90.00
_cell.angle_gamma   90.00
#
_symmetry.space_group_name_H-M   'P 1'
#
loop_
_entity.id
_entity.type
_entity.pdbx_description
1 polymer ?
#
loop_
_entity_poly.entity_id
_entity_poly.type
_entity_poly.pdbx_seq_one_letter_code
_entity_poly.pdbx_strand_id
1 'polypeptide(L)'
;MSDGWLGFFGGVLAALIGGLIASIVQRVNERRKEKAAARLSAYFLLLELSQQYFWVASSELNDQDPPEEMITAARKTSWQLADKLRAFDDIEHLEEILTILFSYSILSANERAQRLDKLLESYGKLVNPSYQKIISKISAENIMGQARRGSLKTNAPGTWRYMR
;
A
#
# COMPACT_ATOMS: atom_id res chain seq x y z
N MET A 1 62.86 14.38 6.56
CA MET A 1 61.68 14.33 5.67
C MET A 1 60.84 13.14 6.11
N SER A 2 59.85 13.31 7.00
CA SER A 2 59.01 12.18 7.44
C SER A 2 57.59 12.59 7.82
N ASP A 3 57.43 13.68 8.55
CA ASP A 3 56.14 13.92 9.23
C ASP A 3 55.07 14.55 8.33
N GLY A 4 55.46 15.46 7.42
CA GLY A 4 54.53 16.10 6.49
C GLY A 4 53.96 15.16 5.42
N TRP A 5 54.76 14.19 4.96
CA TRP A 5 54.32 13.20 3.97
C TRP A 5 53.37 12.17 4.59
N LEU A 6 53.63 11.75 5.84
CA LEU A 6 52.72 10.88 6.58
C LEU A 6 51.35 11.56 6.82
N GLY A 7 51.35 12.85 7.17
CA GLY A 7 50.11 13.63 7.29
C GLY A 7 49.35 13.78 5.98
N PHE A 8 50.06 14.03 4.86
CA PHE A 8 49.46 14.13 3.54
C PHE A 8 48.84 12.81 3.08
N PHE A 9 49.58 11.70 3.11
CA PHE A 9 49.07 10.39 2.71
C PHE A 9 47.96 9.89 3.65
N GLY A 10 48.08 10.16 4.96
CA GLY A 10 47.01 9.88 5.93
C GLY A 10 45.73 10.66 5.62
N GLY A 11 45.84 11.94 5.29
CA GLY A 11 44.71 12.77 4.89
C GLY A 11 44.04 12.30 3.59
N VAL A 12 44.84 11.95 2.57
CA VAL A 12 44.34 11.41 1.30
C VAL A 12 43.64 10.08 1.49
N LEU A 13 44.23 9.16 2.27
CA LEU A 13 43.62 7.86 2.56
C LEU A 13 42.32 8.01 3.36
N ALA A 14 42.30 8.90 4.37
CA ALA A 14 41.10 9.20 5.14
C ALA A 14 39.99 9.80 4.26
N ALA A 15 40.34 10.69 3.33
CA ALA A 15 39.37 11.27 2.39
C ALA A 15 38.80 10.23 1.42
N LEU A 16 39.62 9.30 0.93
CA LEU A 16 39.17 8.21 0.06
C LEU A 16 38.22 7.26 0.79
N ILE A 17 38.57 6.86 2.02
CA ILE A 17 37.72 5.99 2.85
C ILE A 17 36.41 6.72 3.18
N GLY A 18 36.48 7.99 3.57
CA GLY A 18 35.30 8.81 3.86
C GLY A 18 34.37 8.94 2.66
N GLY A 19 34.91 9.20 1.47
CA GLY A 19 34.14 9.28 0.23
C GLY A 19 33.49 7.94 -0.15
N LEU A 20 34.18 6.83 0.05
CA LEU A 20 33.65 5.49 -0.23
C LEU A 20 32.50 5.13 0.72
N ILE A 21 32.67 5.37 2.02
CA ILE A 21 31.61 5.16 3.02
C ILE A 21 30.40 6.05 2.71
N ALA A 22 30.61 7.33 2.42
CA ALA A 22 29.55 8.26 2.06
C ALA A 22 28.78 7.79 0.82
N SER A 23 29.47 7.33 -0.22
CA SER A 23 28.85 6.81 -1.43
C SER A 23 27.98 5.57 -1.16
N ILE A 24 28.46 4.63 -0.33
CA ILE A 24 27.69 3.44 0.04
C ILE A 24 26.43 3.83 0.82
N VAL A 25 26.59 4.68 1.83
CA VAL A 25 25.46 5.16 2.66
C VAL A 25 24.43 5.90 1.81
N GLN A 26 24.89 6.73 0.86
CA GLN A 26 24.03 7.44 -0.06
C GLN A 26 23.22 6.49 -0.94
N ARG A 27 23.85 5.49 -1.57
CA ARG A 27 23.16 4.49 -2.39
C ARG A 27 22.12 3.70 -1.59
N VAL A 28 22.44 3.32 -0.36
CA VAL A 28 21.49 2.62 0.52
C VAL A 28 20.29 3.52 0.86
N ASN A 29 20.54 4.79 1.14
CA ASN A 29 19.47 5.75 1.44
C ASN A 29 18.58 6.03 0.22
N GLU A 30 19.17 6.16 -0.97
CA GLU A 30 18.45 6.31 -2.25
C GLU A 30 17.55 5.10 -2.50
N ARG A 31 18.10 3.87 -2.43
CA ARG A 31 17.31 2.64 -2.60
C ARG A 31 16.19 2.51 -1.56
N ARG A 32 16.42 2.94 -0.32
CA ARG A 32 15.37 2.98 0.72
C ARG A 32 14.26 3.98 0.39
N LYS A 33 14.62 5.17 -0.11
CA LYS A 33 13.64 6.19 -0.54
C LYS A 33 12.82 5.72 -1.73
N GLU A 34 13.47 5.12 -2.73
CA GLU A 34 12.80 4.53 -3.89
C GLU A 34 11.82 3.43 -3.46
N LYS A 35 12.25 2.52 -2.58
CA LYS A 35 11.37 1.49 -2.02
C LYS A 35 10.18 2.09 -1.29
N ALA A 36 10.40 3.12 -0.46
CA ALA A 36 9.32 3.80 0.25
C ALA A 36 8.32 4.48 -0.70
N ALA A 37 8.81 5.11 -1.77
CA ALA A 37 7.99 5.73 -2.80
C ALA A 37 7.18 4.69 -3.59
N ALA A 38 7.81 3.57 -3.97
CA ALA A 38 7.13 2.46 -4.64
C ALA A 38 6.02 1.87 -3.75
N ARG A 39 6.31 1.63 -2.46
CA ARG A 39 5.30 1.18 -1.51
C ARG A 39 4.13 2.15 -1.39
N LEU A 40 4.41 3.44 -1.22
CA LEU A 40 3.37 4.46 -1.10
C LEU A 40 2.50 4.52 -2.37
N SER A 41 3.12 4.46 -3.55
CA SER A 41 2.39 4.42 -4.83
C SER A 41 1.51 3.18 -4.96
N ALA A 42 2.02 2.00 -4.61
CA ALA A 42 1.25 0.77 -4.65
C ALA A 42 0.07 0.82 -3.66
N TYR A 43 0.30 1.36 -2.46
CA TYR A 43 -0.73 1.54 -1.45
C TYR A 43 -1.88 2.44 -1.92
N PHE A 44 -1.59 3.57 -2.58
CA PHE A 44 -2.63 4.43 -3.13
C PHE A 44 -3.45 3.73 -4.22
N LEU A 45 -2.79 2.97 -5.11
CA LEU A 45 -3.51 2.19 -6.13
C LEU A 45 -4.36 1.07 -5.52
N LEU A 46 -3.90 0.42 -4.43
CA LEU A 46 -4.69 -0.55 -3.69
C LEU A 46 -5.93 0.09 -3.02
N LEU A 47 -5.79 1.31 -2.48
CA LEU A 47 -6.91 2.05 -1.90
C LEU A 47 -7.94 2.43 -2.98
N GLU A 48 -7.47 2.91 -4.13
CA GLU A 48 -8.32 3.23 -5.27
C GLU A 48 -9.05 1.99 -5.79
N LEU A 49 -8.34 0.87 -5.89
CA LEU A 49 -8.92 -0.41 -6.29
C LEU A 49 -9.99 -0.87 -5.30
N SER A 50 -9.76 -0.73 -4.00
CA SER A 50 -10.74 -1.08 -2.96
C SER A 50 -12.01 -0.25 -3.09
N GLN A 51 -11.88 1.06 -3.34
CA GLN A 51 -13.03 1.93 -3.59
C GLN A 51 -13.84 1.51 -4.84
N GLN A 52 -13.17 1.10 -5.91
CA GLN A 52 -13.85 0.63 -7.12
C GLN A 52 -14.53 -0.72 -6.89
N TYR A 53 -13.84 -1.65 -6.23
CA TYR A 53 -14.37 -2.98 -5.89
C TYR A 53 -15.53 -2.94 -4.91
N PHE A 54 -15.62 -1.91 -4.06
CA PHE A 54 -16.77 -1.70 -3.20
C PHE A 54 -18.08 -1.69 -4.00
N TRP A 55 -18.13 -1.00 -5.13
CA TRP A 55 -19.32 -0.98 -5.98
C TRP A 55 -19.60 -2.34 -6.60
N VAL A 56 -18.56 -3.05 -7.01
CA VAL A 56 -18.69 -4.40 -7.59
C VAL A 56 -19.25 -5.39 -6.57
N ALA A 57 -18.67 -5.41 -5.37
CA ALA A 57 -19.10 -6.27 -4.28
C ALA A 57 -20.52 -5.90 -3.80
N SER A 58 -20.85 -4.61 -3.73
CA SER A 58 -22.19 -4.14 -3.38
C SER A 58 -23.22 -4.56 -4.43
N SER A 59 -22.91 -4.50 -5.72
CA SER A 59 -23.82 -4.96 -6.77
C SER A 59 -24.05 -6.47 -6.69
N GLU A 60 -23.00 -7.27 -6.47
CA GLU A 60 -23.09 -8.72 -6.24
C GLU A 60 -24.02 -9.05 -5.06
N LEU A 61 -23.93 -8.32 -3.94
CA LEU A 61 -24.82 -8.53 -2.78
C LEU A 61 -26.30 -8.22 -3.05
N ASN A 62 -26.59 -7.38 -4.03
CA ASN A 62 -27.96 -6.99 -4.37
C ASN A 62 -28.49 -7.77 -5.59
N ASP A 63 -27.79 -8.81 -6.04
CA ASP A 63 -28.08 -9.55 -7.28
C ASP A 63 -28.23 -8.61 -8.51
N GLN A 64 -27.42 -7.55 -8.55
CA GLN A 64 -27.39 -6.57 -9.62
C GLN A 64 -26.10 -6.67 -10.41
N ASP A 65 -26.18 -6.32 -11.69
CA ASP A 65 -24.97 -6.19 -12.50
C ASP A 65 -24.14 -4.99 -12.00
N PRO A 66 -22.82 -5.16 -11.79
CA PRO A 66 -21.96 -4.07 -11.42
C PRO A 66 -21.84 -3.04 -12.55
N PRO A 67 -21.77 -1.73 -12.23
CA PRO A 67 -21.62 -0.70 -13.25
C PRO A 67 -20.38 -0.95 -14.11
N GLU A 68 -20.54 -0.97 -15.44
CA GLU A 68 -19.46 -1.28 -16.38
C GLU A 68 -18.27 -0.32 -16.25
N GLU A 69 -18.55 0.95 -15.92
CA GLU A 69 -17.53 1.96 -15.62
C GLU A 69 -16.63 1.53 -14.45
N MET A 70 -17.21 0.98 -13.38
CA MET A 70 -16.46 0.54 -12.20
C MET A 70 -15.63 -0.70 -12.48
N ILE A 71 -16.14 -1.64 -13.28
CA ILE A 71 -15.37 -2.82 -13.72
C ILE A 71 -14.18 -2.39 -14.58
N THR A 72 -14.41 -1.46 -15.50
CA THR A 72 -13.37 -0.94 -16.39
C THR A 72 -12.31 -0.17 -15.61
N ALA A 73 -12.73 0.67 -14.65
CA ALA A 73 -11.84 1.38 -13.74
C ALA A 73 -11.00 0.40 -12.89
N ALA A 74 -11.64 -0.61 -12.28
CA ALA A 74 -10.96 -1.64 -11.51
C ALA A 74 -9.92 -2.40 -12.34
N ARG A 75 -10.24 -2.79 -13.57
CA ARG A 75 -9.29 -3.43 -14.50
C ARG A 75 -8.12 -2.50 -14.82
N LYS A 76 -8.38 -1.24 -15.11
CA LYS A 76 -7.35 -0.24 -15.40
C LYS A 76 -6.41 -0.06 -14.20
N THR A 77 -6.95 0.17 -13.01
CA THR A 77 -6.16 0.32 -11.78
C THR A 77 -5.37 -0.95 -11.46
N SER A 78 -5.94 -2.13 -11.69
CA SER A 78 -5.25 -3.42 -11.52
C SER A 78 -4.01 -3.52 -12.42
N TRP A 79 -4.14 -3.15 -13.70
CA TRP A 79 -3.00 -3.15 -14.62
C TRP A 79 -1.96 -2.08 -14.26
N GLN A 80 -2.39 -0.87 -13.88
CA GLN A 80 -1.49 0.17 -13.42
C GLN A 80 -0.70 -0.26 -12.17
N LEU A 81 -1.37 -0.93 -11.23
CA LEU A 81 -0.71 -1.50 -10.06
C LEU A 81 0.30 -2.57 -10.47
N ALA A 82 -0.08 -3.51 -11.33
CA ALA A 82 0.83 -4.54 -11.83
C ALA A 82 2.07 -3.94 -12.51
N ASP A 83 1.90 -2.89 -13.33
CA ASP A 83 3.01 -2.19 -13.98
C ASP A 83 3.96 -1.55 -12.95
N LYS A 84 3.41 -0.94 -11.90
CA LYS A 84 4.22 -0.38 -10.80
C LYS A 84 4.96 -1.47 -10.02
N LEU A 85 4.31 -2.61 -9.79
CA LEU A 85 4.93 -3.74 -9.09
C LEU A 85 6.08 -4.35 -9.91
N ARG A 86 5.96 -4.42 -11.24
CA ARG A 86 7.05 -4.90 -12.11
C ARG A 86 8.30 -4.02 -12.07
N ALA A 87 8.17 -2.74 -11.73
CA ALA A 87 9.30 -1.83 -11.68
C ALA A 87 10.20 -2.03 -10.45
N PHE A 88 9.77 -2.84 -9.46
CA PHE A 88 10.50 -2.99 -8.21
C PHE A 88 10.36 -4.42 -7.65
N ASP A 89 11.44 -5.20 -7.73
CA ASP A 89 11.42 -6.64 -7.39
C ASP A 89 11.12 -6.93 -5.90
N ASP A 90 11.53 -6.05 -4.99
CA ASP A 90 11.48 -6.28 -3.54
C ASP A 90 10.22 -5.73 -2.86
N ILE A 91 9.04 -5.82 -3.48
CA ILE A 91 7.78 -5.35 -2.87
C ILE A 91 7.14 -6.43 -1.98
N GLU A 92 6.74 -6.03 -0.77
CA GLU A 92 6.05 -6.90 0.17
C GLU A 92 4.66 -7.33 -0.36
N HIS A 93 4.23 -8.54 -0.01
CA HIS A 93 2.92 -9.09 -0.37
C HIS A 93 2.65 -9.21 -1.88
N LEU A 94 3.69 -9.19 -2.72
CA LEU A 94 3.55 -9.26 -4.18
C LEU A 94 2.66 -10.41 -4.66
N GLU A 95 2.86 -11.61 -4.13
CA GLU A 95 2.06 -12.80 -4.48
C GLU A 95 0.57 -12.63 -4.16
N GLU A 96 0.24 -12.16 -2.94
CA GLU A 96 -1.15 -11.91 -2.53
C GLU A 96 -1.78 -10.79 -3.37
N ILE A 97 -1.03 -9.72 -3.65
CA ILE A 97 -1.50 -8.64 -4.52
C ILE A 97 -1.86 -9.23 -5.90
N LEU A 98 -0.94 -9.92 -6.56
CA LEU A 98 -1.19 -10.48 -7.90
C LEU A 98 -2.32 -11.52 -7.90
N THR A 99 -2.45 -12.29 -6.82
CA THR A 99 -3.56 -13.24 -6.62
C THR A 99 -4.90 -12.50 -6.58
N ILE A 100 -5.00 -11.42 -5.79
CA ILE A 100 -6.20 -10.59 -5.71
C ILE A 100 -6.51 -9.90 -7.04
N LEU A 101 -5.49 -9.51 -7.83
CA LEU A 101 -5.71 -8.82 -9.10
C LEU A 101 -6.16 -9.76 -10.22
N PHE A 102 -5.52 -10.93 -10.34
CA PHE A 102 -5.60 -11.74 -11.57
C PHE A 102 -6.06 -13.17 -11.36
N SER A 103 -6.04 -13.69 -10.13
CA SER A 103 -6.45 -15.08 -9.92
C SER A 103 -7.95 -15.24 -10.14
N TYR A 104 -8.32 -16.27 -10.91
CA TYR A 104 -9.68 -16.75 -11.05
C TYR A 104 -10.12 -17.62 -9.85
N SER A 105 -9.19 -17.99 -8.95
CA SER A 105 -9.50 -18.85 -7.79
C SER A 105 -10.42 -18.20 -6.76
N ILE A 106 -10.58 -16.87 -6.79
CA ILE A 106 -11.46 -16.13 -5.88
C ILE A 106 -12.83 -16.01 -6.56
N LEU A 107 -13.81 -16.73 -6.01
CA LEU A 107 -15.08 -17.02 -6.69
C LEU A 107 -16.11 -15.89 -6.58
N SER A 108 -16.00 -15.01 -5.58
CA SER A 108 -16.92 -13.89 -5.39
C SER A 108 -16.20 -12.55 -5.31
N ALA A 109 -16.86 -11.49 -5.76
CA ALA A 109 -16.38 -10.12 -5.62
C ALA A 109 -16.27 -9.72 -4.14
N ASN A 110 -17.18 -10.21 -3.29
CA ASN A 110 -17.11 -10.01 -1.84
C ASN A 110 -15.89 -10.66 -1.20
N GLU A 111 -15.57 -11.90 -1.55
CA GLU A 111 -14.35 -12.56 -1.04
C GLU A 111 -13.11 -11.77 -1.48
N ARG A 112 -13.08 -11.31 -2.74
CA ARG A 112 -11.97 -10.51 -3.27
C ARG A 112 -11.81 -9.18 -2.52
N ALA A 113 -12.92 -8.48 -2.26
CA ALA A 113 -12.92 -7.24 -1.49
C ALA A 113 -12.40 -7.48 -0.06
N GLN A 114 -12.86 -8.53 0.62
CA GLN A 114 -12.39 -8.87 1.96
C GLN A 114 -10.89 -9.19 2.01
N ARG A 115 -10.37 -9.91 1.02
CA ARG A 115 -8.92 -10.17 0.91
C ARG A 115 -8.15 -8.87 0.65
N LEU A 116 -8.66 -8.01 -0.22
CA LEU A 116 -8.09 -6.69 -0.49
C LEU A 116 -8.05 -5.80 0.76
N ASP A 117 -9.08 -5.84 1.59
CA ASP A 117 -9.12 -5.06 2.84
C ASP A 117 -8.10 -5.56 3.86
N LYS A 118 -7.97 -6.88 4.02
CA LYS A 118 -6.94 -7.48 4.88
C LYS A 118 -5.53 -7.13 4.38
N LEU A 119 -5.33 -7.19 3.07
CA LEU A 119 -4.08 -6.78 2.44
C LEU A 119 -3.82 -5.30 2.73
N LEU A 120 -4.78 -4.41 2.51
CA LEU A 120 -4.67 -2.97 2.80
C LEU A 120 -4.32 -2.69 4.26
N GLU A 121 -4.91 -3.41 5.21
CA GLU A 121 -4.57 -3.26 6.63
C GLU A 121 -3.11 -3.63 6.91
N SER A 122 -2.65 -4.76 6.36
CA SER A 122 -1.26 -5.21 6.51
C SER A 122 -0.28 -4.25 5.85
N TYR A 123 -0.60 -3.77 4.64
CA TYR A 123 0.22 -2.89 3.85
C TYR A 123 0.26 -1.46 4.43
N GLY A 124 -0.86 -0.99 4.99
CA GLY A 124 -0.95 0.28 5.70
C GLY A 124 -0.02 0.34 6.92
N LYS A 125 0.18 -0.77 7.63
CA LYS A 125 1.17 -0.87 8.73
C LYS A 125 2.60 -0.69 8.25
N LEU A 126 2.92 -1.10 7.02
CA LEU A 126 4.25 -0.95 6.41
C LEU A 126 4.50 0.48 5.90
N VAL A 127 3.48 1.12 5.34
CA VAL A 127 3.58 2.45 4.72
C VAL A 127 3.48 3.56 5.75
N ASN A 128 2.45 3.52 6.61
CA ASN A 128 2.22 4.54 7.63
C ASN A 128 1.53 3.94 8.87
N PRO A 129 2.31 3.35 9.80
CA PRO A 129 1.75 2.68 10.97
C PRO A 129 0.96 3.62 11.89
N SER A 130 1.38 4.89 12.01
CA SER A 130 0.68 5.89 12.81
C SER A 130 -0.70 6.20 12.24
N TYR A 131 -0.79 6.43 10.93
CA TYR A 131 -2.07 6.61 10.24
C TYR A 131 -2.94 5.36 10.37
N GLN A 132 -2.36 4.17 10.13
CA GLN A 132 -3.10 2.91 10.20
C GLN A 132 -3.69 2.65 11.59
N LYS A 133 -2.95 2.99 12.65
CA LYS A 133 -3.43 2.89 14.03
C LYS A 133 -4.64 3.80 14.28
N ILE A 134 -4.61 5.03 13.76
CA ILE A 134 -5.69 6.00 13.91
C ILE A 134 -6.92 5.56 13.12
N ILE A 135 -6.77 5.18 11.85
CA ILE A 135 -7.91 4.79 11.01
C ILE A 135 -8.58 3.51 11.52
N SER A 136 -7.80 2.54 12.02
CA SER A 136 -8.32 1.32 12.63
C SER A 136 -9.13 1.63 13.89
N LYS A 137 -8.66 2.57 14.72
CA LYS A 137 -9.39 3.04 15.90
C LYS A 137 -10.71 3.72 15.51
N ILE A 138 -10.68 4.62 14.53
CA ILE A 138 -11.89 5.29 14.01
C ILE A 138 -12.89 4.27 13.46
N SER A 139 -12.42 3.27 12.70
CA SER A 139 -13.27 2.19 12.17
C SER A 139 -13.95 1.39 13.30
N ALA A 140 -13.21 1.01 14.34
CA ALA A 140 -13.77 0.30 15.50
C ALA A 140 -14.80 1.16 16.26
N GLU A 141 -14.52 2.45 16.45
CA GLU A 141 -15.46 3.40 17.07
C GLU A 141 -16.73 3.57 16.24
N ASN A 142 -16.62 3.59 14.91
CA ASN A 142 -17.77 3.67 14.01
C ASN A 142 -18.65 2.42 14.10
N ILE A 143 -18.08 1.23 14.12
CA ILE A 143 -18.83 -0.03 14.27
C ILE A 143 -19.56 -0.06 15.62
N MET A 144 -18.87 0.30 16.71
CA MET A 144 -19.50 0.40 18.04
C MET A 144 -20.59 1.48 18.07
N GLY A 145 -20.37 2.62 17.42
CA GLY A 145 -21.32 3.72 17.30
C GLY A 145 -22.58 3.31 16.53
N GLN A 146 -22.43 2.56 15.44
CA GLN A 146 -23.56 2.01 14.66
C GLN A 146 -24.38 1.03 15.51
N ALA A 147 -23.72 0.11 16.22
CA ALA A 147 -24.39 -0.84 17.12
C ALA A 147 -25.20 -0.13 18.23
N ARG A 148 -24.68 0.98 18.76
CA ARG A 148 -25.37 1.77 19.80
C ARG A 148 -26.51 2.64 19.28
N ARG A 149 -26.37 3.22 18.08
CA ARG A 149 -27.37 4.15 17.51
C ARG A 149 -28.55 3.44 16.84
N GLY A 150 -28.45 2.14 16.54
CA GLY A 150 -29.50 1.37 15.86
C GLY A 150 -29.84 1.89 14.46
N SER A 151 -29.02 2.77 13.89
CA SER A 151 -29.24 3.42 12.60
C SER A 151 -27.92 3.50 11.81
N LEU A 152 -28.00 3.11 10.54
CA LEU A 152 -26.91 3.17 9.57
C LEU A 152 -26.73 4.57 8.95
N LYS A 153 -27.49 5.59 9.40
CA LYS A 153 -27.37 6.96 8.90
C LYS A 153 -26.14 7.63 9.50
N THR A 154 -25.10 7.74 8.68
CA THR A 154 -23.85 8.45 8.96
C THR A 154 -23.59 9.42 7.81
N ASN A 155 -23.08 10.61 8.13
CA ASN A 155 -22.64 11.62 7.16
C ASN A 155 -21.12 11.59 6.95
N ALA A 156 -20.40 10.68 7.61
CA ALA A 156 -18.97 10.55 7.44
C ALA A 156 -18.67 9.97 6.04
N PRO A 157 -17.81 10.63 5.25
CA PRO A 157 -17.52 10.17 3.88
C PRO A 157 -16.75 8.84 3.86
N GLY A 158 -15.99 8.54 4.92
CA GLY A 158 -15.19 7.31 5.04
C GLY A 158 -15.85 6.19 5.85
N THR A 159 -17.11 6.32 6.27
CA THR A 159 -17.76 5.23 7.01
C THR A 159 -18.13 4.08 6.08
N TRP A 160 -17.40 2.97 6.22
CA TRP A 160 -17.75 1.68 5.63
C TRP A 160 -19.11 1.23 6.17
N ARG A 161 -20.03 0.86 5.27
CA ARG A 161 -21.27 0.18 5.65
C ARG A 161 -21.00 -1.32 5.70
N TYR A 162 -20.66 -1.85 6.87
CA TYR A 162 -20.81 -3.29 7.09
C TYR A 162 -22.32 -3.57 7.10
N MET A 163 -22.86 -4.03 5.98
CA MET A 163 -24.14 -4.72 5.99
C MET A 163 -23.83 -6.19 6.28
N ARG A 164 -24.45 -6.68 7.36
CA ARG A 164 -24.36 -8.06 7.81
C ARG A 164 -24.94 -9.01 6.77
#